data_AF-A0A2N1M4T9-F1
#
_entry.id   AF-A0A2N1M4T9-F1
#
_cell.length_a   1.000
_cell.length_b   1.000
_cell.length_c   1.000
_cell.angle_alpha   90.00
_cell.angle_beta   90.00
_cell.angle_gamma   90.00
#
_symmetry.space_group_name_H-M   'P 1'
#
loop_
_entity.id
_entity.type
_entity.pdbx_description
1 polymer ?
#
loop_
_entity_poly.entity_id
_entity_poly.type
_entity_poly.pdbx_seq_one_letter_code
_entity_poly.pdbx_strand_id
1 'polypeptide(L)'
;MHPVLRSDPNLFLNGSLILRDKKASSVDKDAILSLEAKIHELEGMLEDKELEQAFHDSLKLELKRVNEDLSSKKYEIECMEKGIESSNNIFKREIDALSSGRLKLIEANSHLQEIISKKDSEIAELSNPPPLPINNLSQKLPGWVSDDLRPLIYNHGLENKVVKLDKSFARENILKALQELLPRDEMVSRSQTDILPDQSIYSRPANSENFLLREEVAKQSGDAEVVSSPQVCL
;
A
#
# COMPACT_ATOMS: atom_id res chain seq x y z
N MET A 1 118.84 74.47 -42.39
CA MET A 1 118.85 73.05 -41.95
C MET A 1 117.43 72.69 -41.53
N HIS A 2 116.74 71.84 -42.30
CA HIS A 2 115.40 71.34 -41.93
C HIS A 2 115.55 70.05 -41.12
N PRO A 3 114.88 69.90 -39.96
CA PRO A 3 114.88 68.63 -39.24
C PRO A 3 114.01 67.62 -40.01
N VAL A 4 114.63 66.51 -40.41
CA VAL A 4 113.94 65.34 -40.95
C VAL A 4 113.25 64.64 -39.79
N LEU A 5 111.92 64.73 -39.72
CA LEU A 5 111.12 63.98 -38.77
C LEU A 5 111.18 62.49 -39.15
N ARG A 6 112.00 61.73 -38.43
CA ARG A 6 112.09 60.27 -38.57
C ARG A 6 110.98 59.65 -37.74
N SER A 7 109.89 59.23 -38.40
CA SER A 7 108.79 58.52 -37.74
C SER A 7 109.28 57.16 -37.24
N ASP A 8 109.09 56.89 -35.94
CA ASP A 8 109.54 55.67 -35.27
C ASP A 8 108.66 54.47 -35.68
N PRO A 9 109.19 53.47 -36.41
CA PRO A 9 108.40 52.34 -36.93
C PRO A 9 107.75 51.49 -35.82
N ASN A 10 108.35 51.47 -34.63
CA ASN A 10 107.88 50.69 -33.48
C ASN A 10 106.60 51.25 -32.86
N LEU A 11 106.36 52.57 -32.94
CA LEU A 11 105.12 53.18 -32.41
C LEU A 11 103.90 52.79 -33.26
N PHE A 12 104.08 52.64 -34.57
CA PHE A 12 103.00 52.25 -35.49
C PHE A 12 102.58 50.78 -35.30
N LEU A 13 103.55 49.87 -35.13
CA LEU A 13 103.28 48.44 -34.90
C LEU A 13 102.60 48.19 -33.55
N ASN A 14 103.05 48.84 -32.48
CA ASN A 14 102.43 48.73 -31.15
C ASN A 14 101.00 49.30 -31.12
N GLY A 15 100.74 50.42 -31.80
CA GLY A 15 99.39 50.97 -31.93
C GLY A 15 98.45 50.04 -32.70
N SER A 16 98.94 49.37 -33.74
CA SER A 16 98.15 48.42 -34.55
C SER A 16 97.82 47.12 -33.81
N LEU A 17 98.70 46.65 -32.92
CA LEU A 17 98.44 45.49 -32.06
C LEU A 17 97.37 45.80 -31.01
N ILE A 18 97.50 46.91 -30.29
CA ILE A 18 96.55 47.35 -29.25
C ILE A 18 95.14 47.57 -29.82
N LEU A 19 95.04 48.11 -31.05
CA LEU A 19 93.74 48.31 -31.70
C LEU A 19 93.07 46.98 -32.08
N ARG A 20 93.86 45.98 -32.50
CA ARG A 20 93.37 44.62 -32.79
C ARG A 20 92.91 43.91 -31.53
N ASP A 21 93.67 43.99 -30.44
CA ASP A 21 93.30 43.37 -29.16
C ASP A 21 92.04 44.03 -28.56
N LYS A 22 91.93 45.36 -28.62
CA LYS A 22 90.70 46.08 -28.24
C LYS A 22 89.50 45.70 -29.12
N LYS A 23 89.71 45.55 -30.43
CA LYS A 23 88.66 45.15 -31.36
C LYS A 23 88.23 43.70 -31.14
N ALA A 24 89.17 42.78 -30.93
CA ALA A 24 88.90 41.39 -30.58
C ALA A 24 88.12 41.30 -29.27
N SER A 25 88.58 42.02 -28.23
CA SER A 25 87.88 42.10 -26.93
C SER A 25 86.47 42.69 -27.03
N SER A 26 86.24 43.66 -27.92
CA SER A 26 84.91 44.20 -28.18
C SER A 26 84.00 43.17 -28.86
N VAL A 27 84.52 42.45 -29.86
CA VAL A 27 83.77 41.40 -30.57
C VAL A 27 83.39 40.25 -29.64
N ASP A 28 84.28 39.85 -28.74
CA ASP A 28 84.00 38.80 -27.75
C ASP A 28 82.92 39.24 -26.75
N LYS A 29 82.93 40.52 -26.34
CA LYS A 29 81.92 41.08 -25.43
C LYS A 29 80.52 41.10 -26.05
N ASP A 30 80.41 41.47 -27.32
CA ASP A 30 79.13 41.49 -28.03
C ASP A 30 78.56 40.07 -28.21
N ALA A 31 79.43 39.08 -28.46
CA ALA A 31 79.04 37.67 -28.54
C ALA A 31 78.54 37.13 -27.19
N ILE A 32 79.18 37.51 -26.08
CA ILE A 32 78.74 37.11 -24.73
C ILE A 32 77.35 37.68 -24.42
N LEU A 33 77.12 38.98 -24.66
CA LEU A 33 75.81 39.61 -24.44
C LEU A 33 74.71 38.95 -25.29
N SER A 34 75.03 38.57 -26.53
CA SER A 34 74.09 37.85 -27.39
C SER A 34 73.73 36.46 -26.86
N LEU A 35 74.68 35.75 -26.24
CA LEU A 35 74.44 34.44 -25.65
C LEU A 35 73.62 34.56 -24.36
N GLU A 36 73.90 35.54 -23.51
CA GLU A 36 73.13 35.81 -22.29
C GLU A 36 71.65 36.08 -22.60
N ALA A 37 71.36 36.91 -23.61
CA ALA A 37 69.99 37.17 -24.04
C ALA A 37 69.28 35.88 -24.51
N LYS A 38 70.00 35.00 -25.21
CA LYS A 38 69.45 33.73 -25.69
C LYS A 38 69.23 32.71 -24.58
N ILE A 39 70.09 32.70 -23.55
CA ILE A 39 69.90 31.87 -22.36
C ILE A 39 68.63 32.32 -21.64
N HIS A 40 68.47 33.61 -21.39
CA HIS A 40 67.27 34.14 -20.74
C HIS A 40 65.98 33.83 -21.53
N GLU A 41 66.02 33.92 -22.87
CA GLU A 41 64.88 33.51 -23.72
C GLU A 41 64.57 32.01 -23.56
N LEU A 42 65.59 31.15 -23.57
CA LEU A 42 65.42 29.71 -23.41
C LEU A 42 64.94 29.31 -22.00
N GLU A 43 65.37 30.04 -20.97
CA GLU A 43 64.89 29.87 -19.60
C GLU A 43 63.39 30.16 -19.50
N GLY A 44 62.92 31.28 -20.06
CA GLY A 44 61.48 31.58 -20.13
C GLY A 44 60.69 30.52 -20.90
N MET A 45 61.22 30.03 -22.03
CA MET A 45 60.59 28.95 -22.79
C MET A 45 60.53 27.61 -22.03
N LEU A 46 61.46 27.38 -21.10
CA LEU A 46 61.47 26.17 -20.26
C LEU A 46 60.39 26.27 -19.18
N GLU A 47 60.26 27.42 -18.53
CA GLU A 47 59.22 27.69 -17.54
C GLU A 47 57.80 27.53 -18.14
N ASP A 48 57.58 28.09 -19.34
CA ASP A 48 56.29 27.95 -20.04
C ASP A 48 55.93 26.48 -20.32
N LYS A 49 56.91 25.67 -20.72
CA LYS A 49 56.70 24.24 -20.97
C LYS A 49 56.46 23.46 -19.69
N GLU A 50 57.12 23.83 -18.59
CA GLU A 50 56.89 23.21 -17.28
C GLU A 50 55.44 23.50 -16.80
N LEU A 51 54.95 24.72 -17.01
CA LEU A 51 53.57 25.09 -16.72
C LEU A 51 52.57 24.31 -17.59
N GLU A 52 52.84 24.20 -18.90
CA GLU A 52 51.99 23.42 -19.83
C GLU A 52 51.94 21.93 -19.43
N GLN A 53 53.08 21.36 -19.03
CA GLN A 53 53.16 19.99 -18.53
C GLN A 53 52.35 19.80 -17.24
N ALA A 54 52.49 20.71 -16.27
CA ALA A 54 51.73 20.67 -15.02
C ALA A 54 50.21 20.78 -15.27
N PHE A 55 49.81 21.61 -16.23
CA PHE A 55 48.41 21.73 -16.64
C PHE A 55 47.90 20.43 -17.28
N HIS A 56 48.69 19.81 -18.17
CA HIS A 56 48.35 18.53 -18.78
C HIS A 56 48.19 17.42 -17.73
N ASP A 57 49.09 17.34 -16.76
CA ASP A 57 49.03 16.35 -15.68
C ASP A 57 47.81 16.57 -14.77
N SER A 58 47.45 17.84 -14.50
CA SER A 58 46.23 18.20 -13.77
C SER A 58 44.96 17.72 -14.48
N LEU A 59 44.85 18.00 -15.79
CA LEU A 59 43.73 17.54 -16.60
C LEU A 59 43.61 16.02 -16.64
N LYS A 60 44.75 15.32 -16.74
CA LYS A 60 44.78 13.86 -16.71
C LYS A 60 44.26 13.29 -15.39
N LEU A 61 44.61 13.92 -14.27
CA LEU A 61 44.12 13.54 -12.95
C LEU A 61 42.61 13.79 -12.81
N GLU A 62 42.13 14.94 -13.27
CA GLU A 62 40.70 15.27 -13.26
C GLU A 62 39.89 14.30 -14.13
N LEU A 63 40.38 14.00 -15.34
CA LEU A 63 39.76 13.01 -16.23
C LEU A 63 39.64 11.63 -15.57
N LYS A 64 40.70 11.18 -14.89
CA LYS A 64 40.69 9.91 -14.17
C LYS A 64 39.61 9.89 -13.08
N ARG A 65 39.51 10.97 -12.28
CA ARG A 65 38.49 11.12 -11.24
C ARG A 65 37.07 11.11 -11.80
N VAL A 66 36.83 11.87 -12.87
CA VAL A 66 35.52 11.91 -13.55
C VAL A 66 35.15 10.54 -14.13
N ASN A 67 36.12 9.79 -14.66
CA ASN A 67 35.87 8.45 -15.16
C ASN A 67 35.50 7.45 -14.06
N GLU A 68 36.13 7.54 -12.88
CA GLU A 68 35.77 6.74 -11.71
C GLU A 68 34.35 7.09 -11.21
N ASP A 69 34.00 8.39 -11.10
CA ASP A 69 32.65 8.86 -10.73
C ASP A 69 31.60 8.39 -11.74
N LEU A 70 31.89 8.51 -13.04
CA LEU A 70 31.01 8.04 -14.11
C LEU A 70 30.76 6.53 -14.01
N SER A 71 31.81 5.75 -13.74
CA SER A 71 31.69 4.30 -13.57
C SER A 71 30.85 3.95 -12.34
N SER A 72 31.00 4.69 -11.24
CA SER A 72 30.19 4.52 -10.04
C SER A 72 28.72 4.81 -10.30
N LYS A 73 28.41 5.94 -10.95
CA LYS A 73 27.03 6.32 -11.30
C LYS A 73 26.40 5.35 -12.28
N LYS A 74 27.17 4.81 -13.23
CA LYS A 74 26.69 3.78 -14.16
C LYS A 74 26.22 2.54 -13.39
N TYR A 75 26.98 2.10 -12.39
CA TYR A 75 26.61 0.97 -11.54
C TYR A 75 25.33 1.25 -10.74
N GLU A 76 25.21 2.44 -10.14
CA GLU A 76 24.01 2.86 -9.41
C GLU A 76 22.76 2.85 -10.31
N ILE A 77 22.87 3.37 -11.54
CA ILE A 77 21.78 3.32 -12.53
C ILE A 77 21.38 1.89 -12.86
N GLU A 78 22.34 1.00 -13.11
CA GLU A 78 22.07 -0.41 -13.41
C GLU A 78 21.30 -1.09 -12.26
N CYS A 79 21.66 -0.81 -11.01
CA CYS A 79 20.95 -1.31 -9.83
C CYS A 79 19.51 -0.79 -9.76
N MET A 80 19.30 0.51 -10.02
CA MET A 80 17.96 1.10 -10.04
C MET A 80 17.09 0.53 -11.17
N GLU A 81 17.64 0.33 -12.36
CA GLU A 81 16.91 -0.27 -13.49
C GLU A 81 16.41 -1.68 -13.17
N LYS A 82 17.26 -2.51 -12.55
CA LYS A 82 16.86 -3.85 -12.07
C LYS A 82 15.76 -3.77 -11.00
N GLY A 83 15.87 -2.83 -10.06
CA GLY A 83 14.83 -2.60 -9.05
C GLY A 83 13.48 -2.19 -9.66
N ILE A 84 13.50 -1.33 -10.67
CA ILE A 84 12.30 -0.92 -11.43
C ILE A 84 11.71 -2.11 -12.20
N GLU A 85 12.53 -2.89 -12.89
CA GLU A 85 12.08 -4.08 -13.64
C GLU A 85 11.42 -5.11 -12.71
N SER A 86 12.05 -5.41 -11.57
CA SER A 86 11.51 -6.31 -10.55
C SER A 86 10.15 -5.83 -10.02
N SER A 87 10.06 -4.54 -9.66
CA SER A 87 8.82 -3.93 -9.19
C SER A 87 7.70 -4.01 -10.24
N ASN A 88 8.01 -3.71 -11.50
CA ASN A 88 7.06 -3.80 -12.60
C ASN A 88 6.56 -5.23 -12.83
N ASN A 89 7.42 -6.24 -12.66
CA ASN A 89 7.00 -7.64 -12.74
C ASN A 89 5.98 -8.00 -11.65
N ILE A 90 6.23 -7.54 -10.42
CA ILE A 90 5.33 -7.76 -9.27
C ILE A 90 3.99 -7.08 -9.52
N PHE A 91 3.99 -5.78 -9.86
CA PHE A 91 2.76 -5.05 -10.12
C PHE A 91 1.93 -5.65 -11.25
N LYS A 92 2.59 -6.12 -12.32
CA LYS A 92 1.90 -6.80 -13.42
C LYS A 92 1.18 -8.06 -12.92
N ARG A 93 1.83 -8.89 -12.11
CA ARG A 93 1.23 -10.10 -11.53
C ARG A 93 0.05 -9.79 -10.62
N GLU A 94 0.16 -8.74 -9.80
CA GLU A 94 -0.93 -8.31 -8.92
C GLU A 94 -2.13 -7.78 -9.72
N ILE A 95 -1.89 -6.99 -10.77
CA ILE A 95 -2.94 -6.52 -11.67
C ILE A 95 -3.66 -7.69 -12.34
N ASP A 96 -2.91 -8.70 -12.82
CA ASP A 96 -3.48 -9.90 -13.45
C ASP A 96 -4.33 -10.70 -12.44
N ALA A 97 -3.84 -10.89 -11.22
CA ALA A 97 -4.55 -11.59 -10.15
C ALA A 97 -5.83 -10.83 -9.74
N LEU A 98 -5.76 -9.52 -9.57
CA LEU A 98 -6.90 -8.67 -9.23
C LEU A 98 -7.95 -8.68 -10.35
N SER A 99 -7.51 -8.59 -11.60
CA SER A 99 -8.40 -8.64 -12.77
C SER A 99 -9.12 -9.97 -12.87
N SER A 100 -8.42 -11.08 -12.64
CA SER A 100 -9.01 -12.42 -12.58
C SER A 100 -10.05 -12.54 -11.44
N GLY A 101 -9.71 -12.05 -10.24
CA GLY A 101 -10.64 -12.04 -9.10
C GLY A 101 -11.90 -11.21 -9.37
N ARG A 102 -11.73 -10.02 -9.95
CA ARG A 102 -12.85 -9.14 -10.32
C ARG A 102 -13.77 -9.78 -11.34
N LEU A 103 -13.22 -10.47 -12.34
CA LEU A 103 -14.01 -11.17 -13.36
C LEU A 103 -14.90 -12.25 -12.74
N LYS A 104 -14.35 -13.08 -11.85
CA LYS A 104 -15.12 -14.12 -11.14
C LYS A 104 -16.26 -13.53 -10.31
N LEU A 105 -16.01 -12.39 -9.66
CA LEU A 105 -17.03 -11.70 -8.88
C LEU A 105 -18.15 -11.15 -9.78
N ILE A 106 -17.81 -10.57 -10.93
CA ILE A 106 -18.78 -10.09 -11.92
C ILE A 106 -19.66 -11.23 -12.42
N GLU A 107 -19.05 -12.36 -12.78
CA GLU A 107 -19.77 -13.55 -13.24
C GLU A 107 -20.73 -14.09 -12.17
N ALA A 108 -20.27 -14.23 -10.92
CA ALA A 108 -21.12 -14.65 -9.81
C ALA A 108 -22.28 -13.67 -9.56
N ASN A 109 -22.04 -12.37 -9.64
CA ASN A 109 -23.08 -11.36 -9.46
C ASN A 109 -24.10 -11.41 -10.61
N SER A 110 -23.65 -11.59 -11.85
CA SER A 110 -24.54 -11.77 -13.02
C SER A 110 -25.47 -12.97 -12.84
N HIS A 111 -24.94 -14.11 -12.37
CA HIS A 111 -25.72 -15.31 -12.09
C HIS A 111 -26.76 -15.09 -10.98
N LEU A 112 -26.41 -14.36 -9.92
CA LEU A 112 -27.37 -14.01 -8.86
C LEU A 112 -28.51 -13.14 -9.38
N GLN A 113 -28.20 -12.15 -10.23
CA GLN A 113 -29.22 -11.30 -10.86
C GLN A 113 -30.19 -12.12 -11.74
N GLU A 114 -29.67 -13.13 -12.46
CA GLU A 114 -30.50 -14.04 -13.25
C GLU A 114 -31.48 -14.86 -12.36
N ILE A 115 -30.99 -15.39 -11.24
CA ILE A 115 -31.83 -16.12 -10.27
C ILE A 115 -32.93 -15.23 -9.70
N ILE A 116 -32.59 -13.99 -9.33
CA ILE A 116 -33.54 -13.02 -8.76
C ILE A 116 -34.62 -12.68 -9.80
N SER A 117 -34.22 -12.37 -11.03
CA SER A 117 -35.15 -12.06 -12.13
C SER A 117 -36.15 -13.20 -12.39
N LYS A 118 -35.67 -14.46 -12.34
CA LYS A 118 -36.54 -15.63 -12.48
C LYS A 118 -37.52 -15.77 -11.31
N LYS A 119 -37.06 -15.56 -10.07
CA LYS A 119 -37.92 -15.58 -8.86
C LYS A 119 -39.02 -14.53 -8.93
N ASP A 120 -38.70 -13.31 -9.37
CA ASP A 120 -39.68 -12.22 -9.45
C ASP A 120 -40.79 -12.53 -10.47
N SER A 121 -40.47 -13.20 -11.58
CA SER A 121 -41.48 -13.65 -12.55
C SER A 121 -42.43 -14.73 -12.00
N GLU A 122 -41.92 -15.67 -11.20
CA GLU A 122 -42.72 -16.72 -10.55
C GLU A 122 -43.66 -16.13 -9.49
N ILE A 123 -43.20 -15.12 -8.74
CA ILE A 123 -44.01 -14.40 -7.75
C ILE A 123 -45.12 -13.59 -8.43
N ALA A 124 -44.84 -13.01 -9.60
CA ALA A 124 -45.84 -12.28 -10.39
C ALA A 124 -46.97 -13.20 -10.90
N GLU A 125 -46.65 -14.45 -11.28
CA GLU A 125 -47.68 -15.45 -11.62
C GLU A 125 -48.51 -15.86 -10.40
N LEU A 126 -47.89 -16.04 -9.22
CA LEU A 126 -48.60 -16.35 -7.97
C LEU A 126 -49.48 -15.19 -7.45
N SER A 127 -49.10 -13.94 -7.72
CA SER A 127 -49.91 -12.76 -7.34
C SER A 127 -51.17 -12.57 -8.19
N ASN A 128 -51.26 -13.22 -9.35
CA ASN A 128 -52.44 -13.18 -10.22
C ASN A 128 -53.01 -14.59 -10.41
N PRO A 129 -53.65 -15.19 -9.37
CA PRO A 129 -54.25 -16.49 -9.54
C PRO A 129 -55.35 -16.40 -10.62
N PRO A 130 -55.50 -17.44 -11.48
CA PRO A 130 -56.69 -17.57 -12.31
C PRO A 130 -57.93 -17.44 -11.42
N PRO A 131 -59.03 -16.82 -11.91
CA PRO A 131 -60.25 -16.74 -11.12
C PRO A 131 -60.64 -18.17 -10.72
N LEU A 132 -60.57 -18.43 -9.40
CA LEU A 132 -60.97 -19.71 -8.83
C LEU A 132 -62.38 -20.01 -9.36
N PRO A 133 -62.65 -21.23 -9.84
CA PRO A 133 -64.01 -21.63 -10.12
C PRO A 133 -64.77 -21.40 -8.82
N ILE A 134 -65.79 -20.54 -8.86
CA ILE A 134 -66.67 -20.19 -7.75
C ILE A 134 -67.43 -21.47 -7.40
N ASN A 135 -66.75 -22.41 -6.76
CA ASN A 135 -67.36 -23.56 -6.16
C ASN A 135 -67.87 -23.06 -4.82
N ASN A 136 -69.19 -23.17 -4.67
CA ASN A 136 -70.01 -22.85 -3.51
C ASN A 136 -69.62 -23.64 -2.23
N LEU A 137 -68.33 -23.70 -1.89
CA LEU A 137 -67.80 -24.26 -0.65
C LEU A 137 -67.80 -23.20 0.46
N SER A 138 -68.90 -22.46 0.58
CA SER A 138 -69.26 -21.82 1.85
C SER A 138 -69.66 -22.93 2.85
N GLN A 139 -68.71 -23.80 3.19
CA GLN A 139 -68.77 -24.55 4.44
C GLN A 139 -68.67 -23.49 5.53
N LYS A 140 -69.82 -23.20 6.17
CA LYS A 140 -69.95 -22.19 7.20
C LYS A 140 -68.95 -22.50 8.31
N LEU A 141 -67.94 -21.65 8.48
CA LEU A 141 -66.95 -21.81 9.54
C LEU A 141 -67.68 -21.82 10.90
N PRO A 142 -67.15 -22.56 11.90
CA PRO A 142 -67.72 -22.57 13.24
C PRO A 142 -67.86 -21.16 13.81
N GLY A 143 -68.90 -20.93 14.61
CA GLY A 143 -69.23 -19.60 15.13
C GLY A 143 -68.18 -18.99 16.08
N TRP A 144 -67.21 -19.78 16.56
CA TRP A 144 -66.10 -19.28 17.38
C TRP A 144 -64.94 -18.68 16.56
N VAL A 145 -64.94 -18.86 15.24
CA VAL A 145 -63.92 -18.30 14.36
C VAL A 145 -64.21 -16.81 14.13
N SER A 146 -63.34 -15.95 14.67
CA SER A 146 -63.38 -14.50 14.48
C SER A 146 -63.38 -14.11 13.00
N ASP A 147 -64.14 -13.08 12.65
CA ASP A 147 -64.26 -12.60 11.27
C ASP A 147 -62.91 -12.18 10.67
N ASP A 148 -61.98 -11.67 11.48
CA ASP A 148 -60.62 -11.27 11.05
C ASP A 148 -59.75 -12.45 10.59
N LEU A 149 -60.04 -13.66 11.07
CA LEU A 149 -59.28 -14.87 10.73
C LEU A 149 -59.86 -15.60 9.52
N ARG A 150 -61.10 -15.29 9.14
CA ARG A 150 -61.78 -15.95 8.02
C ARG A 150 -61.03 -15.79 6.69
N PRO A 151 -60.54 -14.59 6.31
CA PRO A 151 -59.78 -14.43 5.06
C PRO A 151 -58.55 -15.33 5.00
N LEU A 152 -57.80 -15.46 6.10
CA LEU A 152 -56.62 -16.31 6.16
C LEU A 152 -56.97 -17.80 6.01
N ILE A 153 -58.05 -18.25 6.65
CA ILE A 153 -58.52 -19.64 6.57
C ILE A 153 -58.93 -20.02 5.15
N TYR A 154 -59.66 -19.13 4.47
CA TYR A 154 -60.07 -19.34 3.07
C TYR A 154 -58.87 -19.29 2.11
N ASN A 155 -58.00 -18.29 2.24
CA ASN A 155 -56.84 -18.12 1.35
C ASN A 155 -55.86 -19.30 1.42
N HIS A 156 -55.78 -19.98 2.58
CA HIS A 156 -54.88 -21.11 2.79
C HIS A 156 -55.59 -22.49 2.70
N GLY A 157 -56.89 -22.53 2.34
CA GLY A 157 -57.64 -23.78 2.18
C GLY A 157 -57.73 -24.62 3.47
N LEU A 158 -57.87 -23.96 4.62
CA LEU A 158 -57.83 -24.60 5.94
C LEU A 158 -59.21 -24.97 6.50
N GLU A 159 -60.29 -24.78 5.73
CA GLU A 159 -61.68 -24.94 6.17
C GLU A 159 -61.95 -26.34 6.73
N ASN A 160 -61.52 -27.38 6.02
CA ASN A 160 -61.69 -28.77 6.44
C ASN A 160 -60.96 -29.09 7.76
N LYS A 161 -59.80 -28.45 7.99
CA LYS A 161 -59.03 -28.63 9.22
C LYS A 161 -59.71 -27.94 10.39
N VAL A 162 -60.25 -26.74 10.18
CA VAL A 162 -61.01 -25.98 11.19
C VAL A 162 -62.29 -26.72 11.57
N VAL A 163 -63.06 -27.22 10.59
CA VAL A 163 -64.27 -28.02 10.84
C VAL A 163 -63.94 -29.35 11.54
N LYS A 164 -62.81 -29.98 11.20
CA LYS A 164 -62.34 -31.19 11.90
C LYS A 164 -61.94 -30.89 13.35
N LEU A 165 -61.29 -29.74 13.60
CA LEU A 165 -60.91 -29.30 14.94
C LEU A 165 -62.15 -29.05 15.80
N ASP A 166 -63.14 -28.35 15.26
CA ASP A 166 -64.42 -28.09 15.92
C ASP A 166 -65.12 -29.38 16.37
N LYS A 167 -65.13 -30.40 15.50
CA LYS A 167 -65.64 -31.75 15.83
C LYS A 167 -64.77 -32.48 16.86
N SER A 168 -63.45 -32.30 16.82
CA SER A 168 -62.54 -32.95 17.77
C SER A 168 -62.55 -32.31 19.17
N PHE A 169 -62.93 -31.03 19.25
CA PHE A 169 -63.17 -30.31 20.49
C PHE A 169 -64.67 -30.36 20.87
N ALA A 170 -65.35 -31.47 20.54
CA ALA A 170 -66.73 -31.69 20.97
C ALA A 170 -66.82 -31.62 22.49
N ARG A 171 -67.90 -31.03 23.01
CA ARG A 171 -68.19 -30.87 24.45
C ARG A 171 -67.94 -32.16 25.24
N GLU A 172 -68.21 -33.34 24.67
CA GLU A 172 -67.90 -34.65 25.26
C GLU A 172 -66.44 -34.80 25.71
N ASN A 173 -65.47 -34.32 24.91
CA ASN A 173 -64.05 -34.45 25.22
C ASN A 173 -63.63 -33.53 26.36
N ILE A 174 -64.20 -32.32 26.42
CA ILE A 174 -63.99 -31.38 27.52
C ILE A 174 -64.65 -31.90 28.79
N LEU A 175 -65.89 -32.39 28.70
CA LEU A 175 -66.62 -32.95 29.83
C LEU A 175 -65.92 -34.19 30.39
N LYS A 176 -65.42 -35.07 29.52
CA LYS A 176 -64.65 -36.25 29.93
C LYS A 176 -63.34 -35.85 30.62
N ALA A 177 -62.60 -34.89 30.07
CA ALA A 177 -61.38 -34.38 30.70
C ALA A 177 -61.65 -33.68 32.05
N LEU A 178 -62.73 -32.88 32.14
CA LEU A 178 -63.12 -32.22 33.39
C LEU A 178 -63.61 -33.24 34.44
N GLN A 179 -64.29 -34.30 34.03
CA GLN A 179 -64.77 -35.37 34.93
C GLN A 179 -63.63 -36.26 35.43
N GLU A 180 -62.55 -36.40 34.65
CA GLU A 180 -61.32 -37.10 35.05
C GLU A 180 -60.45 -36.24 35.99
N LEU A 181 -60.55 -34.91 35.89
CA LEU A 181 -59.84 -33.96 36.76
C LEU A 181 -60.57 -33.64 38.07
N LEU A 182 -61.87 -33.94 38.21
CA LEU A 182 -62.59 -33.79 39.47
C LEU A 182 -62.45 -35.05 40.36
N PRO A 183 -61.96 -34.95 41.60
CA PRO A 183 -62.00 -36.05 42.57
C PRO A 183 -63.45 -36.45 42.86
N ARG A 184 -63.73 -37.75 42.80
CA ARG A 184 -65.08 -38.35 42.82
C ARG A 184 -65.74 -38.43 44.21
N ASP A 185 -65.45 -37.53 45.14
CA ASP A 185 -66.04 -37.59 46.47
C ASP A 185 -66.03 -36.24 47.19
N GLU A 186 -66.91 -35.31 46.79
CA GLU A 186 -67.33 -34.22 47.70
C GLU A 186 -68.60 -33.48 47.22
N MET A 187 -69.66 -34.24 46.91
CA MET A 187 -71.04 -33.72 46.99
C MET A 187 -71.97 -34.74 47.64
N VAL A 188 -71.61 -35.17 48.84
CA VAL A 188 -72.56 -35.41 49.95
C VAL A 188 -71.92 -34.85 51.22
N SER A 189 -72.69 -34.03 51.94
CA SER A 189 -72.47 -33.45 53.27
C SER A 189 -71.75 -32.11 53.40
N ARG A 190 -72.62 -31.09 53.46
CA ARG A 190 -72.59 -29.92 54.34
C ARG A 190 -71.59 -29.94 55.51
N SER A 191 -71.10 -28.71 55.73
CA SER A 191 -70.73 -28.01 56.97
C SER A 191 -69.34 -28.20 57.54
N GLN A 192 -68.82 -27.03 57.94
CA GLN A 192 -67.78 -26.78 58.94
C GLN A 192 -66.35 -26.96 58.39
N THR A 193 -65.35 -26.10 58.54
CA THR A 193 -65.14 -24.75 59.08
C THR A 193 -63.60 -24.59 59.01
N ASP A 194 -63.13 -23.39 58.67
CA ASP A 194 -61.87 -22.81 59.14
C ASP A 194 -60.49 -23.20 58.56
N ILE A 195 -59.83 -22.11 58.15
CA ILE A 195 -58.41 -21.74 58.35
C ILE A 195 -57.42 -22.13 57.23
N LEU A 196 -57.20 -21.13 56.35
CA LEU A 196 -55.94 -20.72 55.71
C LEU A 196 -54.71 -20.77 56.66
N PRO A 197 -53.47 -20.51 56.22
CA PRO A 197 -52.84 -20.70 54.91
C PRO A 197 -51.42 -21.32 55.03
N ASP A 198 -50.80 -21.46 53.85
CA ASP A 198 -49.43 -20.99 53.59
C ASP A 198 -48.25 -21.98 53.62
N GLN A 199 -47.30 -21.64 52.74
CA GLN A 199 -45.87 -22.00 52.73
C GLN A 199 -45.45 -23.33 52.08
N SER A 200 -44.72 -23.25 50.95
CA SER A 200 -43.26 -23.05 51.02
C SER A 200 -42.54 -23.33 49.68
N ILE A 201 -41.76 -22.34 49.25
CA ILE A 201 -40.34 -22.39 48.83
C ILE A 201 -39.93 -23.45 47.78
N TYR A 202 -39.58 -22.98 46.57
CA TYR A 202 -38.66 -23.70 45.68
C TYR A 202 -37.36 -22.90 45.52
N SER A 203 -36.27 -23.52 45.97
CA SER A 203 -34.89 -23.06 45.88
C SER A 203 -34.38 -23.11 44.42
N ARG A 204 -33.53 -22.15 44.03
CA ARG A 204 -32.79 -22.13 42.75
C ARG A 204 -31.29 -21.98 43.00
N PRO A 205 -30.41 -22.84 42.44
CA PRO A 205 -28.96 -22.65 42.51
C PRO A 205 -28.37 -21.92 41.29
N ALA A 206 -27.12 -21.49 41.48
CA ALA A 206 -26.46 -20.31 40.94
C ALA A 206 -25.46 -20.54 39.78
N ASN A 207 -24.88 -19.40 39.32
CA ASN A 207 -23.72 -19.15 38.42
C ASN A 207 -24.09 -18.74 36.97
N SER A 208 -23.42 -17.82 36.27
CA SER A 208 -22.14 -17.11 36.47
C SER A 208 -22.17 -15.71 35.81
N GLU A 209 -21.21 -14.88 36.22
CA GLU A 209 -21.08 -13.42 36.05
C GLU A 209 -20.49 -13.00 34.68
N ASN A 210 -20.91 -11.83 34.18
CA ASN A 210 -20.36 -11.15 33.01
C ASN A 210 -19.44 -10.00 33.44
N PHE A 211 -18.22 -9.95 32.88
CA PHE A 211 -17.23 -8.91 33.16
C PHE A 211 -17.45 -7.63 32.34
N LEU A 212 -17.35 -6.51 33.05
CA LEU A 212 -17.37 -5.12 32.60
C LEU A 212 -16.07 -4.68 31.91
N LEU A 213 -16.23 -3.72 31.00
CA LEU A 213 -15.25 -2.97 30.21
C LEU A 213 -14.15 -2.28 31.05
N ARG A 214 -12.93 -2.20 30.50
CA ARG A 214 -11.92 -1.20 30.88
C ARG A 214 -11.32 -0.51 29.66
N GLU A 215 -11.56 0.79 29.62
CA GLU A 215 -10.92 1.84 28.84
C GLU A 215 -9.71 2.37 29.63
N GLU A 216 -8.57 2.66 28.98
CA GLU A 216 -7.76 3.87 29.23
C GLU A 216 -6.56 4.03 28.29
N VAL A 217 -6.25 5.30 28.06
CA VAL A 217 -5.33 5.94 27.10
C VAL A 217 -4.01 6.34 27.79
N ALA A 218 -2.87 6.36 27.07
CA ALA A 218 -1.97 7.55 26.92
C ALA A 218 -0.50 7.27 26.47
N LYS A 219 -0.16 7.91 25.33
CA LYS A 219 1.01 8.81 25.04
C LYS A 219 2.46 8.30 24.83
N GLN A 220 2.93 8.46 23.56
CA GLN A 220 4.02 9.34 23.03
C GLN A 220 5.45 9.39 23.64
N SER A 221 6.47 9.07 22.80
CA SER A 221 7.68 9.89 22.48
C SER A 221 8.72 9.06 21.67
N GLY A 222 9.10 9.45 20.44
CA GLY A 222 10.44 9.99 20.06
C GLY A 222 11.47 8.87 19.77
N ASP A 223 12.51 8.96 18.94
CA ASP A 223 12.99 9.83 17.87
C ASP A 223 14.04 9.00 17.09
N ALA A 224 14.51 9.51 15.96
CA ALA A 224 15.31 8.84 14.92
C ALA A 224 16.62 8.11 15.33
N GLU A 225 16.93 7.00 14.62
CA GLU A 225 18.32 6.68 14.23
C GLU A 225 18.36 5.88 12.91
N VAL A 226 19.09 6.44 11.94
CA VAL A 226 19.37 5.88 10.62
C VAL A 226 20.56 4.93 10.74
N VAL A 227 20.36 3.65 10.42
CA VAL A 227 21.44 2.69 10.17
C VAL A 227 21.35 2.22 8.73
N SER A 228 22.31 2.66 7.93
CA SER A 228 22.48 2.25 6.53
C SER A 228 23.15 0.86 6.48
N SER A 229 22.44 -0.14 5.97
CA SER A 229 22.99 -1.46 5.62
C SER A 229 23.06 -1.59 4.09
N PRO A 230 24.13 -2.18 3.53
CA PRO A 230 24.23 -2.39 2.09
C PRO A 230 23.33 -3.56 1.68
N GLN A 231 22.26 -3.28 0.96
CA GLN A 231 21.47 -4.30 0.30
C GLN A 231 22.15 -4.70 -1.01
N VAL A 232 22.57 -5.96 -1.03
CA VAL A 232 22.88 -6.72 -2.25
C VAL A 232 21.58 -6.82 -3.06
N CYS A 233 21.58 -6.30 -4.28
CA CYS A 233 20.46 -6.45 -5.19
C CYS A 233 20.31 -7.92 -5.60
N LEU A 234 19.14 -8.49 -5.30
CA LEU A 234 18.61 -9.72 -5.92
C LEU A 234 17.58 -9.35 -6.98
#